data_AF-A0A2V7D693-F1
#
_entry.id   AF-A0A2V7D693-F1
#
_cell.length_a   1.000
_cell.length_b   1.000
_cell.length_c   1.000
_cell.angle_alpha   90.00
_cell.angle_beta   90.00
_cell.angle_gamma   90.00
#
_symmetry.space_group_name_H-M   'P 1'
#
loop_
_entity.id
_entity.type
_entity.pdbx_description
1 polymer ?
#
loop_
_entity_poly.entity_id
_entity_poly.type
_entity_poly.pdbx_seq_one_letter_code
_entity_poly.pdbx_strand_id
1 'polypeptide(L)'
;MRSAGSPPPPSPRNKLRIGIPRVLNLWNTHQFWMGFLTSLGVDPRNVVFSSDTSEEQGRQFGKGRGTVDCCYPVKCISGHYGELVFGQKQKLDVLLSPMIYNLPSFLSGHVAKTLTCPRVMAAPENIKAGFIKEQDAFAEAGIKYVSPFVSLDEPRLVPKQLFAGMREAIPGLTYEETATAADAGFRALREFSDRLRKKSREVLEWCAREDRACLMVIARPYHMDPGIGHEIEVDLQAYGYPILWMQYFPIDADLMDWAFGEDIRAGHIKSAFDIRDVWPSSYSSNTNEILWGAKVAARIPWIACVIRMSSYECGMDQPTYTPVQQIVERSGTLFFSFQDLDSTKPSGSVKIRVETITHYLEKYAAAIISRKKAAAPPGCPLRPAA
;
A
#
# COMPACT_ATOMS: atom_id res chain seq x y z
N MET A 1 48.49 0.83 14.59
CA MET A 1 47.85 -0.16 13.70
C MET A 1 46.78 -0.91 14.50
N ARG A 2 45.51 -0.50 14.40
CA ARG A 2 44.39 -1.29 14.95
C ARG A 2 43.95 -2.25 13.85
N SER A 3 44.02 -3.55 14.13
CA SER A 3 43.61 -4.62 13.24
C SER A 3 42.16 -4.42 12.83
N ALA A 4 41.92 -4.25 11.52
CA ALA A 4 40.60 -4.42 10.94
C ALA A 4 40.17 -5.86 11.21
N GLY A 5 39.24 -6.06 12.13
CA GLY A 5 38.64 -7.36 12.39
C GLY A 5 37.97 -7.86 11.12
N SER A 6 38.29 -9.08 10.71
CA SER A 6 37.65 -9.77 9.62
C SER A 6 36.11 -9.73 9.78
N PRO A 7 35.34 -9.57 8.69
CA PRO A 7 33.89 -9.61 8.78
C PRO A 7 33.44 -10.94 9.42
N PRO A 8 32.38 -10.92 10.24
CA PRO A 8 31.88 -12.14 10.88
C PRO A 8 31.60 -13.21 9.80
N PRO A 9 31.83 -14.50 10.11
CA PRO A 9 31.60 -15.57 9.16
C PRO A 9 30.15 -15.52 8.66
N PRO A 10 29.90 -15.78 7.36
CA PRO A 10 28.56 -15.68 6.81
C PRO A 10 27.65 -16.65 7.56
N SER A 11 26.59 -16.09 8.17
CA SER A 11 25.54 -16.88 8.81
C SER A 11 25.06 -17.95 7.82
N PRO A 12 24.73 -19.18 8.27
CA PRO A 12 24.12 -20.19 7.39
C PRO A 12 22.86 -19.68 6.68
N ARG A 13 22.20 -18.65 7.26
CA ARG A 13 21.05 -17.95 6.70
C ARG A 13 21.37 -17.09 5.46
N ASN A 14 22.64 -16.78 5.20
CA ASN A 14 23.08 -16.01 4.04
C ASN A 14 22.77 -16.72 2.71
N LYS A 15 22.71 -18.05 2.71
CA LYS A 15 22.38 -18.86 1.53
C LYS A 15 20.88 -19.09 1.33
N LEU A 16 20.05 -18.73 2.32
CA LEU A 16 18.62 -19.00 2.32
C LEU A 16 17.91 -18.09 1.30
N ARG A 17 17.20 -18.68 0.34
CA ARG A 17 16.37 -17.94 -0.64
C ARG A 17 14.91 -17.95 -0.22
N ILE A 18 14.36 -16.75 -0.02
CA ILE A 18 13.01 -16.53 0.48
C ILE A 18 12.19 -15.85 -0.61
N GLY A 19 11.12 -16.51 -1.06
CA GLY A 19 10.13 -15.94 -1.95
C GLY A 19 9.05 -15.18 -1.17
N ILE A 20 8.72 -13.97 -1.61
CA ILE A 20 7.61 -13.17 -1.08
C ILE A 20 6.69 -12.80 -2.25
N PRO A 21 5.39 -13.13 -2.20
CA PRO A 21 4.47 -12.73 -3.27
C PRO A 21 4.24 -11.21 -3.25
N ARG A 22 4.34 -10.54 -4.39
CA ARG A 22 4.16 -9.08 -4.53
C ARG A 22 2.67 -8.72 -4.56
N VAL A 23 1.95 -8.99 -3.47
CA VAL A 23 0.47 -8.94 -3.45
C VAL A 23 -0.10 -8.14 -2.28
N LEU A 24 -1.30 -7.61 -2.44
CA LEU A 24 -2.11 -7.04 -1.36
C LEU A 24 -1.34 -6.02 -0.51
N ASN A 25 -1.35 -6.19 0.82
CA ASN A 25 -0.69 -5.27 1.75
C ASN A 25 0.83 -5.43 1.83
N LEU A 26 1.42 -6.39 1.12
CA LEU A 26 2.88 -6.43 0.97
C LEU A 26 3.39 -5.21 0.19
N TRP A 27 2.56 -4.60 -0.66
CA TRP A 27 2.89 -3.32 -1.30
C TRP A 27 3.19 -2.20 -0.30
N ASN A 28 2.43 -2.11 0.81
CA ASN A 28 2.67 -1.10 1.84
C ASN A 28 3.68 -1.56 2.91
N THR A 29 3.85 -2.88 3.10
CA THR A 29 4.65 -3.43 4.21
C THR A 29 5.97 -4.07 3.76
N HIS A 30 6.31 -4.07 2.48
CA HIS A 30 7.50 -4.73 1.93
C HIS A 30 8.80 -4.31 2.64
N GLN A 31 8.95 -3.04 3.02
CA GLN A 31 10.15 -2.56 3.72
C GLN A 31 10.28 -3.12 5.14
N PHE A 32 9.15 -3.45 5.80
CA PHE A 32 9.20 -4.18 7.06
C PHE A 32 9.83 -5.55 6.85
N TRP A 33 9.39 -6.29 5.82
CA TRP A 33 9.90 -7.63 5.51
C TRP A 33 11.35 -7.60 5.06
N MET A 34 11.75 -6.61 4.25
CA MET A 34 13.15 -6.42 3.87
C MET A 34 14.04 -6.16 5.08
N GLY A 35 13.69 -5.17 5.92
CA GLY A 35 14.45 -4.86 7.13
C GLY A 35 14.50 -6.02 8.12
N PHE A 36 13.40 -6.74 8.27
CA PHE A 36 13.30 -7.93 9.12
C PHE A 36 14.22 -9.07 8.64
N LEU A 37 14.11 -9.47 7.37
CA LEU A 37 14.87 -10.60 6.84
C LEU A 37 16.37 -10.29 6.75
N THR A 38 16.74 -9.07 6.34
CA THR A 38 18.14 -8.65 6.33
C THR A 38 18.74 -8.62 7.73
N SER A 39 17.99 -8.18 8.74
CA SER A 39 18.44 -8.20 10.14
C SER A 39 18.62 -9.64 10.68
N LEU A 40 17.82 -10.60 10.20
CA LEU A 40 18.00 -12.02 10.52
C LEU A 40 19.23 -12.66 9.85
N GLY A 41 19.92 -11.94 8.97
CA GLY A 41 21.12 -12.39 8.25
C GLY A 41 20.84 -13.04 6.89
N VAL A 42 19.67 -12.80 6.29
CA VAL A 42 19.37 -13.18 4.90
C VAL A 42 19.96 -12.13 3.95
N ASP A 43 20.69 -12.56 2.93
CA ASP A 43 21.19 -11.64 1.88
C ASP A 43 19.99 -10.98 1.18
N PRO A 44 19.95 -9.64 1.05
CA PRO A 44 18.86 -8.97 0.33
C PRO A 44 18.64 -9.49 -1.09
N ARG A 45 19.68 -9.99 -1.77
CA ARG A 45 19.59 -10.57 -3.13
C ARG A 45 18.89 -11.93 -3.15
N ASN A 46 18.79 -12.57 -2.00
CA ASN A 46 18.10 -13.85 -1.82
C ASN A 46 16.65 -13.68 -1.37
N VAL A 47 16.19 -12.44 -1.16
CA VAL A 47 14.77 -12.12 -1.01
C VAL A 47 14.19 -11.86 -2.40
N VAL A 48 13.38 -12.79 -2.88
CA VAL A 48 12.82 -12.77 -4.24
C VAL A 48 11.35 -12.41 -4.17
N PHE A 49 10.98 -11.28 -4.78
CA PHE A 49 9.57 -10.97 -5.01
C PHE A 49 9.08 -11.61 -6.31
N SER A 50 7.82 -12.06 -6.35
CA SER A 50 7.17 -12.44 -7.62
C SER A 50 7.10 -11.26 -8.59
N SER A 51 6.94 -11.53 -9.89
CA SER A 51 6.74 -10.49 -10.89
C SER A 51 5.40 -9.75 -10.70
N ASP A 52 5.25 -8.66 -11.47
CA ASP A 52 3.99 -7.92 -11.55
C ASP A 52 2.84 -8.81 -11.97
N THR A 53 1.65 -8.51 -11.46
CA THR A 53 0.45 -9.26 -11.81
C THR A 53 0.26 -9.22 -13.33
N SER A 54 0.00 -10.36 -13.95
CA SER A 54 -0.36 -10.41 -15.36
C SER A 54 -1.26 -11.61 -15.66
N GLU A 55 -2.06 -11.50 -16.72
CA GLU A 55 -2.89 -12.61 -17.20
C GLU A 55 -2.03 -13.83 -17.54
N GLU A 56 -0.85 -13.61 -18.14
CA GLU A 56 0.06 -14.68 -18.49
C GLU A 56 0.63 -15.38 -17.26
N GLN A 57 1.02 -14.63 -16.22
CA GLN A 57 1.44 -15.22 -14.93
C GLN A 57 0.32 -16.07 -14.32
N GLY A 58 -0.92 -15.55 -14.29
CA GLY A 58 -2.08 -16.29 -13.80
C GLY A 58 -2.37 -17.56 -14.61
N ARG A 59 -2.28 -17.48 -15.94
CA ARG A 59 -2.54 -18.59 -16.86
C ARG A 59 -1.48 -19.67 -16.80
N GLN A 60 -0.20 -19.30 -16.76
CA GLN A 60 0.92 -20.23 -16.73
C GLN A 60 1.05 -20.92 -15.37
N PHE A 61 0.94 -20.15 -14.28
CA PHE A 61 1.34 -20.62 -12.95
C PHE A 61 0.16 -20.85 -11.99
N GLY A 62 -0.94 -20.10 -12.13
CA GLY A 62 -2.09 -20.15 -11.23
C GLY A 62 -3.24 -21.08 -11.66
N LYS A 63 -3.21 -21.60 -12.90
CA LYS A 63 -4.31 -22.38 -13.48
C LYS A 63 -4.69 -23.59 -12.60
N GLY A 64 -5.98 -23.70 -12.29
CA GLY A 64 -6.56 -24.82 -11.52
C GLY A 64 -6.32 -24.75 -10.01
N ARG A 65 -5.64 -23.70 -9.50
CA ARG A 65 -5.29 -23.56 -8.07
C ARG A 65 -6.05 -22.44 -7.37
N GLY A 66 -7.06 -21.87 -8.03
CA GLY A 66 -7.99 -20.93 -7.41
C GLY A 66 -8.90 -21.64 -6.41
N THR A 67 -8.92 -21.16 -5.17
CA THR A 67 -9.66 -21.81 -4.08
C THR A 67 -10.91 -21.08 -3.64
N VAL A 68 -11.03 -19.80 -4.01
CA VAL A 68 -12.11 -18.94 -3.54
C VAL A 68 -12.48 -17.92 -4.61
N ASP A 69 -13.78 -17.73 -4.79
CA ASP A 69 -14.31 -16.62 -5.57
C ASP A 69 -14.29 -15.33 -4.72
N CYS A 70 -13.19 -14.59 -4.82
CA CYS A 70 -12.93 -13.33 -4.11
C CYS A 70 -12.67 -12.17 -5.08
N CYS A 71 -12.38 -10.99 -4.54
CA CYS A 71 -11.88 -9.88 -5.36
C CYS A 71 -10.62 -10.28 -6.14
N TYR A 72 -10.45 -9.69 -7.32
CA TYR A 72 -9.36 -10.05 -8.24
C TYR A 72 -7.94 -10.02 -7.63
N PRO A 73 -7.56 -9.04 -6.78
CA PRO A 73 -6.24 -9.03 -6.15
C PRO A 73 -5.96 -10.25 -5.26
N VAL A 74 -6.99 -10.88 -4.69
CA VAL A 74 -6.85 -12.13 -3.95
C VAL A 74 -6.74 -13.33 -4.91
N LYS A 75 -7.51 -13.32 -6.01
CA LYS A 75 -7.45 -14.37 -7.05
C LYS A 75 -6.05 -14.50 -7.66
N CYS A 76 -5.39 -13.36 -7.93
CA CYS A 76 -4.06 -13.32 -8.56
C CYS A 76 -2.93 -13.94 -7.73
N ILE A 77 -3.11 -14.08 -6.41
CA ILE A 77 -2.10 -14.69 -5.52
C ILE A 77 -1.74 -16.11 -5.98
N SER A 78 -2.70 -16.84 -6.55
CA SER A 78 -2.44 -18.16 -7.14
C SER A 78 -1.38 -18.11 -8.24
N GLY A 79 -1.39 -17.08 -9.09
CA GLY A 79 -0.36 -16.83 -10.10
C GLY A 79 1.01 -16.54 -9.47
N HIS A 80 1.06 -15.64 -8.48
CA HIS A 80 2.31 -15.30 -7.78
C HIS A 80 2.92 -16.49 -7.02
N TYR A 81 2.09 -17.30 -6.35
CA TYR A 81 2.56 -18.52 -5.68
C TYR A 81 3.11 -19.51 -6.68
N GLY A 82 2.38 -19.77 -7.76
CA GLY A 82 2.82 -20.69 -8.79
C GLY A 82 4.12 -20.21 -9.46
N GLU A 83 4.28 -18.92 -9.69
CA GLU A 83 5.52 -18.36 -10.25
C GLU A 83 6.70 -18.54 -9.29
N LEU A 84 6.50 -18.32 -7.99
CA LEU A 84 7.53 -18.52 -6.98
C LEU A 84 7.90 -20.02 -6.83
N VAL A 85 6.93 -20.93 -7.00
CA VAL A 85 7.18 -22.37 -6.88
C VAL A 85 7.77 -22.97 -8.16
N PHE A 86 7.21 -22.65 -9.32
CA PHE A 86 7.51 -23.32 -10.59
C PHE A 86 8.29 -22.46 -11.59
N GLY A 87 8.21 -21.12 -11.48
CA GLY A 87 8.79 -20.18 -12.45
C GLY A 87 10.23 -19.74 -12.14
N GLN A 88 10.77 -20.11 -10.99
CA GLN A 88 12.09 -19.64 -10.54
C GLN A 88 13.23 -20.44 -11.16
N LYS A 89 14.22 -19.73 -11.74
CA LYS A 89 15.45 -20.35 -12.29
C LYS A 89 16.28 -21.07 -11.25
N GLN A 90 16.28 -20.54 -10.03
CA GLN A 90 16.93 -21.12 -8.87
C GLN A 90 15.86 -21.41 -7.84
N LYS A 91 15.96 -22.57 -7.21
CA LYS A 91 15.02 -23.03 -6.19
C LYS A 91 14.93 -22.05 -5.00
N LEU A 92 13.74 -21.90 -4.44
CA LEU A 92 13.51 -21.21 -3.17
C LEU A 92 13.60 -22.22 -2.01
N ASP A 93 14.05 -21.77 -0.85
CA ASP A 93 14.04 -22.59 0.36
C ASP A 93 12.75 -22.36 1.17
N VAL A 94 12.26 -21.11 1.17
CA VAL A 94 11.09 -20.68 1.92
C VAL A 94 10.19 -19.81 1.03
N LEU A 95 8.88 -20.04 1.07
CA LEU A 95 7.88 -19.11 0.56
C LEU A 95 7.18 -18.46 1.75
N LEU A 96 7.44 -17.18 1.97
CA LEU A 96 6.89 -16.38 3.06
C LEU A 96 5.69 -15.60 2.56
N SER A 97 4.49 -15.93 3.05
CA SER A 97 3.26 -15.21 2.76
C SER A 97 2.48 -14.91 4.04
N PRO A 98 2.74 -13.76 4.69
CA PRO A 98 2.23 -13.46 6.02
C PRO A 98 0.72 -13.14 6.01
N MET A 99 0.01 -13.63 7.02
CA MET A 99 -1.37 -13.28 7.30
C MET A 99 -1.40 -11.99 8.14
N ILE A 100 -1.43 -10.85 7.45
CA ILE A 100 -1.40 -9.53 8.11
C ILE A 100 -2.80 -9.19 8.63
N TYR A 101 -2.98 -9.17 9.95
CA TYR A 101 -4.25 -8.92 10.63
C TYR A 101 -4.63 -7.44 10.70
N ASN A 102 -3.67 -6.59 11.06
CA ASN A 102 -3.80 -5.15 11.12
C ASN A 102 -2.53 -4.48 10.59
N LEU A 103 -2.64 -3.21 10.20
CA LEU A 103 -1.56 -2.46 9.57
C LEU A 103 -1.12 -1.29 10.46
N PRO A 104 0.18 -0.98 10.51
CA PRO A 104 0.64 0.28 11.07
C PRO A 104 0.06 1.39 10.21
N SER A 105 -0.69 2.30 10.81
CA SER A 105 -1.27 3.44 10.12
C SER A 105 -1.10 4.70 10.94
N PHE A 106 -0.89 5.84 10.27
CA PHE A 106 -0.85 7.15 10.92
C PHE A 106 -2.22 7.56 11.48
N LEU A 107 -3.29 6.84 11.12
CA LEU A 107 -4.63 6.98 11.70
C LEU A 107 -4.79 6.20 13.02
N SER A 108 -3.84 5.34 13.40
CA SER A 108 -3.92 4.54 14.62
C SER A 108 -4.02 5.44 15.86
N GLY A 109 -4.94 5.10 16.77
CA GLY A 109 -5.30 5.94 17.92
C GLY A 109 -6.33 7.04 17.64
N HIS A 110 -6.59 7.38 16.37
CA HIS A 110 -7.61 8.37 15.97
C HIS A 110 -8.90 7.73 15.46
N VAL A 111 -8.80 6.51 14.94
CA VAL A 111 -9.89 5.68 14.41
C VAL A 111 -10.19 4.49 15.32
N ALA A 112 -11.30 3.77 15.07
CA ALA A 112 -11.69 2.64 15.91
C ALA A 112 -10.64 1.52 15.87
N LYS A 113 -10.23 1.07 14.67
CA LYS A 113 -9.15 0.09 14.44
C LYS A 113 -8.56 0.23 13.03
N THR A 114 -7.43 -0.42 12.80
CA THR A 114 -6.65 -0.46 11.54
C THR A 114 -6.59 -1.90 10.98
N LEU A 115 -7.70 -2.62 11.02
CA LEU A 115 -7.77 -4.02 10.58
C LEU A 115 -7.63 -4.14 9.05
N THR A 116 -7.06 -5.24 8.58
CA THR A 116 -7.08 -5.57 7.15
C THR A 116 -8.43 -6.17 6.77
N CYS A 117 -8.71 -6.22 5.46
CA CYS A 117 -9.87 -6.96 4.96
C CYS A 117 -9.73 -8.44 5.34
N PRO A 118 -10.79 -9.11 5.86
CA PRO A 118 -10.71 -10.53 6.23
C PRO A 118 -10.27 -11.43 5.09
N ARG A 119 -10.67 -11.12 3.84
CA ARG A 119 -10.23 -11.84 2.63
C ARG A 119 -8.72 -11.68 2.40
N VAL A 120 -8.17 -10.50 2.68
CA VAL A 120 -6.73 -10.21 2.54
C VAL A 120 -5.91 -10.93 3.60
N MET A 121 -6.35 -10.90 4.87
CA MET A 121 -5.69 -11.60 5.96
C MET A 121 -5.70 -13.13 5.74
N ALA A 122 -6.84 -13.70 5.33
CA ALA A 122 -7.00 -15.14 5.17
C ALA A 122 -6.45 -15.67 3.82
N ALA A 123 -6.11 -14.77 2.89
CA ALA A 123 -5.65 -15.16 1.56
C ALA A 123 -4.46 -16.15 1.56
N PRO A 124 -3.43 -16.01 2.42
CA PRO A 124 -2.33 -16.96 2.41
C PRO A 124 -2.77 -18.42 2.63
N GLU A 125 -3.57 -18.70 3.67
CA GLU A 125 -4.06 -20.06 3.94
C GLU A 125 -5.08 -20.54 2.91
N ASN A 126 -5.98 -19.66 2.46
CA ASN A 126 -6.97 -20.02 1.46
C ASN A 126 -6.31 -20.43 0.14
N ILE A 127 -5.30 -19.68 -0.33
CA ILE A 127 -4.63 -19.98 -1.60
C ILE A 127 -3.71 -21.18 -1.46
N LYS A 128 -3.01 -21.32 -0.33
CA LYS A 128 -2.21 -22.51 0.00
C LYS A 128 -3.01 -23.81 -0.14
N ALA A 129 -4.29 -23.83 0.25
CA ALA A 129 -5.14 -25.02 0.08
C ALA A 129 -5.21 -25.51 -1.38
N GLY A 130 -5.14 -24.60 -2.36
CA GLY A 130 -5.16 -24.92 -3.79
C GLY A 130 -3.86 -25.56 -4.28
N PHE A 131 -2.76 -25.34 -3.57
CA PHE A 131 -1.45 -25.93 -3.82
C PHE A 131 -1.21 -27.23 -3.05
N ILE A 132 -2.17 -27.66 -2.22
CA ILE A 132 -2.09 -28.89 -1.41
C ILE A 132 -3.20 -29.89 -1.75
N LYS A 133 -4.37 -29.41 -2.22
CA LYS A 133 -5.59 -30.23 -2.40
C LYS A 133 -5.37 -31.52 -3.21
N GLU A 134 -4.75 -31.39 -4.39
CA GLU A 134 -4.51 -32.54 -5.29
C GLU A 134 -3.13 -33.17 -5.04
N GLN A 135 -2.14 -32.33 -4.75
CA GLN A 135 -0.74 -32.68 -4.57
C GLN A 135 -0.07 -31.57 -3.76
N ASP A 136 0.84 -31.92 -2.83
CA ASP A 136 1.60 -30.91 -2.07
C ASP A 136 2.75 -30.36 -2.92
N ALA A 137 2.42 -29.32 -3.70
CA ALA A 137 3.37 -28.67 -4.60
C ALA A 137 4.57 -28.05 -3.85
N PHE A 138 4.39 -27.65 -2.59
CA PHE A 138 5.47 -27.07 -1.81
C PHE A 138 6.45 -28.13 -1.36
N ALA A 139 5.96 -29.27 -0.86
CA ALA A 139 6.80 -30.40 -0.45
C ALA A 139 7.60 -30.97 -1.63
N GLU A 140 6.99 -31.09 -2.80
CA GLU A 140 7.65 -31.60 -4.01
C GLU A 140 8.71 -30.67 -4.56
N ALA A 141 8.42 -29.36 -4.54
CA ALA A 141 9.43 -28.36 -4.82
C ALA A 141 10.49 -28.29 -3.71
N GLY A 142 10.26 -28.94 -2.56
CA GLY A 142 11.06 -28.86 -1.34
C GLY A 142 11.20 -27.44 -0.81
N ILE A 143 10.11 -26.67 -0.89
CA ILE A 143 9.95 -25.30 -0.39
C ILE A 143 9.17 -25.38 0.92
N LYS A 144 9.67 -24.72 1.97
CA LYS A 144 8.90 -24.55 3.21
C LYS A 144 7.93 -23.37 3.04
N TYR A 145 6.63 -23.66 2.98
CA TYR A 145 5.60 -22.61 2.98
C TYR A 145 5.38 -22.08 4.40
N VAL A 146 5.41 -20.75 4.56
CA VAL A 146 5.36 -20.08 5.86
C VAL A 146 4.39 -18.91 5.82
N SER A 147 3.36 -18.96 6.65
CA SER A 147 2.24 -18.02 6.70
C SER A 147 1.99 -17.47 8.11
N PRO A 148 2.96 -16.73 8.69
CA PRO A 148 2.82 -16.26 10.07
C PRO A 148 1.64 -15.30 10.18
N PHE A 149 0.83 -15.48 11.21
CA PHE A 149 -0.17 -14.50 11.61
C PHE A 149 0.52 -13.32 12.29
N VAL A 150 0.36 -12.11 11.77
CA VAL A 150 1.08 -10.93 12.27
C VAL A 150 0.15 -9.73 12.45
N SER A 151 0.26 -9.08 13.61
CA SER A 151 -0.46 -7.87 13.98
C SER A 151 0.50 -6.68 13.96
N LEU A 152 0.74 -6.10 12.78
CA LEU A 152 1.75 -5.05 12.60
C LEU A 152 1.41 -3.73 13.30
N ASP A 153 0.14 -3.45 13.61
CA ASP A 153 -0.26 -2.29 14.43
C ASP A 153 -0.02 -2.52 15.95
N GLU A 154 0.45 -3.72 16.33
CA GLU A 154 0.74 -4.10 17.72
C GLU A 154 2.20 -4.57 17.85
N PRO A 155 3.20 -3.66 17.77
CA PRO A 155 4.62 -4.03 17.65
C PRO A 155 5.15 -4.96 18.73
N ARG A 156 4.57 -4.91 19.94
CA ARG A 156 4.95 -5.77 21.06
C ARG A 156 4.58 -7.24 20.85
N LEU A 157 3.54 -7.54 20.05
CA LEU A 157 3.12 -8.91 19.75
C LEU A 157 3.88 -9.52 18.57
N VAL A 158 4.36 -8.67 17.66
CA VAL A 158 4.99 -9.09 16.41
C VAL A 158 6.17 -10.07 16.61
N PRO A 159 7.13 -9.85 17.53
CA PRO A 159 8.22 -10.82 17.75
C PRO A 159 7.73 -12.21 18.13
N LYS A 160 6.72 -12.30 19.00
CA LYS A 160 6.15 -13.58 19.45
C LYS A 160 5.46 -14.31 18.30
N GLN A 161 4.68 -13.58 17.53
CA GLN A 161 3.94 -14.08 16.37
C GLN A 161 4.88 -14.57 15.25
N LEU A 162 5.87 -13.76 14.87
CA LEU A 162 6.84 -14.11 13.84
C LEU A 162 7.74 -15.27 14.29
N PHE A 163 8.20 -15.27 15.55
CA PHE A 163 9.00 -16.37 16.08
C PHE A 163 8.22 -17.69 16.02
N ALA A 164 6.98 -17.70 16.51
CA ALA A 164 6.13 -18.88 16.48
C ALA A 164 5.88 -19.38 15.05
N GLY A 165 5.62 -18.48 14.10
CA GLY A 165 5.31 -18.85 12.71
C GLY A 165 6.52 -19.17 11.84
N MET A 166 7.74 -18.80 12.22
CA MET A 166 8.92 -18.91 11.35
C MET A 166 10.05 -19.80 11.90
N ARG A 167 10.04 -20.15 13.19
CA ARG A 167 11.13 -20.92 13.84
C ARG A 167 11.46 -22.27 13.18
N GLU A 168 10.48 -22.93 12.55
CA GLU A 168 10.67 -24.23 11.90
C GLU A 168 11.25 -24.11 10.48
N ALA A 169 11.06 -22.93 9.87
CA ALA A 169 11.54 -22.64 8.53
C ALA A 169 12.92 -21.99 8.51
N ILE A 170 13.22 -21.13 9.49
CA ILE A 170 14.50 -20.43 9.59
C ILE A 170 15.43 -21.16 10.57
N PRO A 171 16.58 -21.70 10.11
CA PRO A 171 17.50 -22.44 10.96
C PRO A 171 18.04 -21.60 12.13
N GLY A 172 17.94 -22.16 13.34
CA GLY A 172 18.49 -21.59 14.57
C GLY A 172 17.86 -20.27 15.00
N LEU A 173 16.65 -19.93 14.51
CA LEU A 173 15.97 -18.68 14.89
C LEU A 173 15.71 -18.66 16.40
N THR A 174 16.12 -17.58 17.06
CA THR A 174 15.80 -17.33 18.48
C THR A 174 14.78 -16.20 18.63
N TYR A 175 14.13 -16.16 19.79
CA TYR A 175 13.17 -15.09 20.09
C TYR A 175 13.84 -13.71 20.14
N GLU A 176 15.02 -13.62 20.76
CA GLU A 176 15.78 -12.36 20.89
C GLU A 176 16.23 -11.80 19.54
N GLU A 177 16.71 -12.66 18.63
CA GLU A 177 17.00 -12.28 17.26
C GLU A 177 15.74 -11.81 16.53
N THR A 178 14.62 -12.51 16.71
CA THR A 178 13.34 -12.15 16.09
C THR A 178 12.85 -10.78 16.56
N ALA A 179 13.00 -10.47 17.86
CA ALA A 179 12.65 -9.17 18.42
C ALA A 179 13.50 -8.05 17.82
N THR A 180 14.83 -8.25 17.78
CA THR A 180 15.76 -7.29 17.17
C THR A 180 15.49 -7.07 15.68
N ALA A 181 15.15 -8.14 14.96
CA ALA A 181 14.77 -8.07 13.56
C ALA A 181 13.43 -7.38 13.32
N ALA A 182 12.43 -7.61 14.19
CA ALA A 182 11.15 -6.93 14.10
C ALA A 182 11.30 -5.41 14.27
N ASP A 183 12.11 -4.97 15.24
CA ASP A 183 12.43 -3.55 15.44
C ASP A 183 13.14 -2.95 14.22
N ALA A 184 14.08 -3.69 13.61
CA ALA A 184 14.74 -3.28 12.37
C ALA A 184 13.75 -3.16 11.20
N GLY A 185 12.82 -4.11 11.04
CA GLY A 185 11.75 -4.03 10.05
C GLY A 185 10.86 -2.81 10.25
N PHE A 186 10.45 -2.53 11.49
CA PHE A 186 9.65 -1.35 11.78
C PHE A 186 10.40 -0.03 11.52
N ARG A 187 11.70 0.04 11.83
CA ARG A 187 12.53 1.20 11.46
C ARG A 187 12.58 1.39 9.95
N ALA A 188 12.88 0.33 9.20
CA ALA A 188 12.95 0.38 7.73
C ALA A 188 11.63 0.85 7.10
N LEU A 189 10.50 0.34 7.62
CA LEU A 189 9.18 0.78 7.16
C LEU A 189 8.93 2.27 7.45
N ARG A 190 9.22 2.75 8.66
CA ARG A 190 9.06 4.17 9.03
C ARG A 190 9.94 5.08 8.17
N GLU A 191 11.23 4.77 8.06
CA GLU A 191 12.18 5.56 7.27
C GLU A 191 11.77 5.66 5.80
N PHE A 192 11.26 4.56 5.23
CA PHE A 192 10.72 4.56 3.88
C PHE A 192 9.48 5.44 3.75
N SER A 193 8.49 5.26 4.65
CA SER A 193 7.26 6.06 4.63
C SER A 193 7.55 7.56 4.81
N ASP A 194 8.44 7.92 5.73
CA ASP A 194 8.78 9.31 6.01
C ASP A 194 9.54 9.96 4.84
N ARG A 195 10.44 9.21 4.19
CA ARG A 195 11.10 9.68 2.96
C ARG A 195 10.10 9.94 1.83
N LEU A 196 9.11 9.07 1.64
CA LEU A 196 8.08 9.26 0.62
C LEU A 196 7.15 10.42 0.96
N ARG A 197 6.77 10.58 2.22
CA ARG A 197 5.97 11.73 2.69
C ARG A 197 6.69 13.05 2.48
N LYS A 198 7.98 13.11 2.81
CA LYS A 198 8.82 14.27 2.51
C LYS A 198 8.84 14.58 1.02
N LYS A 199 8.96 13.56 0.16
CA LYS A 199 8.90 13.74 -1.28
C LYS A 199 7.54 14.27 -1.75
N SER A 200 6.45 13.76 -1.22
CA SER A 200 5.10 14.25 -1.50
C SER A 200 4.92 15.72 -1.07
N ARG A 201 5.53 16.13 0.06
CA ARG A 201 5.57 17.53 0.48
C ARG A 201 6.32 18.41 -0.51
N GLU A 202 7.52 18.00 -0.93
CA GLU A 202 8.30 18.73 -1.95
C GLU A 202 7.51 18.94 -3.24
N VAL A 203 6.73 17.94 -3.67
CA VAL A 203 5.85 18.03 -4.84
C VAL A 203 4.73 19.05 -4.62
N LEU A 204 4.10 19.07 -3.43
CA LEU A 204 3.06 20.04 -3.09
C LEU A 204 3.61 21.47 -3.01
N GLU A 205 4.79 21.67 -2.42
CA GLU A 205 5.47 22.97 -2.35
C GLU A 205 5.82 23.47 -3.76
N TRP A 206 6.28 22.58 -4.64
CA TRP A 206 6.48 22.92 -6.05
C TRP A 206 5.16 23.31 -6.74
N CYS A 207 4.10 22.52 -6.58
CA CYS A 207 2.77 22.86 -7.10
C CYS A 207 2.28 24.21 -6.56
N ALA A 208 2.59 24.52 -5.30
CA ALA A 208 2.22 25.76 -4.66
C ALA A 208 2.96 26.99 -5.18
N ARG A 209 4.25 26.83 -5.47
CA ARG A 209 5.10 27.88 -6.02
C ARG A 209 4.79 28.16 -7.49
N GLU A 210 4.61 27.12 -8.30
CA GLU A 210 4.31 27.24 -9.73
C GLU A 210 2.80 27.45 -10.01
N ASP A 211 1.96 27.42 -8.97
CA ASP A 211 0.49 27.43 -9.01
C ASP A 211 -0.10 26.36 -9.97
N ARG A 212 0.52 25.18 -9.99
CA ARG A 212 0.14 24.05 -10.86
C ARG A 212 -0.70 23.01 -10.12
N ALA A 213 -1.60 22.37 -10.84
CA ALA A 213 -2.40 21.27 -10.31
C ALA A 213 -1.58 19.99 -10.17
N CYS A 214 -1.90 19.21 -9.13
CA CYS A 214 -1.54 17.82 -8.97
C CYS A 214 -2.79 16.95 -8.86
N LEU A 215 -2.62 15.66 -9.10
CA LEU A 215 -3.65 14.65 -8.88
C LEU A 215 -3.34 13.87 -7.63
N MET A 216 -4.40 13.39 -6.96
CA MET A 216 -4.25 12.42 -5.89
C MET A 216 -4.94 11.11 -6.22
N VAL A 217 -4.19 10.01 -6.13
CA VAL A 217 -4.71 8.65 -6.25
C VAL A 217 -5.22 8.20 -4.89
N ILE A 218 -6.52 7.88 -4.85
CA ILE A 218 -7.20 7.27 -3.71
C ILE A 218 -7.52 5.83 -4.08
N ALA A 219 -6.64 4.92 -3.65
CA ALA A 219 -6.69 3.53 -4.04
C ALA A 219 -6.08 2.66 -2.94
N ARG A 220 -6.30 1.35 -2.99
CA ARG A 220 -5.58 0.41 -2.11
C ARG A 220 -4.12 0.26 -2.57
N PRO A 221 -3.16 -0.06 -1.68
CA PRO A 221 -1.73 -0.08 -2.02
C PRO A 221 -1.36 -1.00 -3.19
N TYR A 222 -2.08 -2.10 -3.36
CA TYR A 222 -1.84 -3.05 -4.44
C TYR A 222 -2.23 -2.54 -5.82
N HIS A 223 -2.94 -1.41 -5.95
CA HIS A 223 -3.17 -0.79 -7.26
C HIS A 223 -1.90 -0.16 -7.84
N MET A 224 -0.80 -0.13 -7.09
CA MET A 224 0.53 0.20 -7.66
C MET A 224 1.08 -0.94 -8.53
N ASP A 225 0.42 -2.11 -8.55
CA ASP A 225 0.75 -3.21 -9.46
C ASP A 225 0.21 -2.92 -10.88
N PRO A 226 1.05 -2.93 -11.93
CA PRO A 226 0.63 -2.72 -13.31
C PRO A 226 -0.46 -3.68 -13.83
N GLY A 227 -0.57 -4.89 -13.25
CA GLY A 227 -1.65 -5.82 -13.59
C GLY A 227 -2.98 -5.54 -12.91
N ILE A 228 -2.99 -4.65 -11.91
CA ILE A 228 -4.19 -4.31 -11.13
C ILE A 228 -4.59 -2.86 -11.36
N GLY A 229 -3.66 -1.91 -11.20
CA GLY A 229 -3.91 -0.48 -11.40
C GLY A 229 -3.78 0.01 -12.84
N HIS A 230 -3.20 -0.82 -13.73
CA HIS A 230 -2.97 -0.53 -15.14
C HIS A 230 -2.18 0.76 -15.42
N GLU A 231 -1.35 1.21 -14.47
CA GLU A 231 -0.44 2.36 -14.62
C GLU A 231 -1.16 3.66 -15.07
N ILE A 232 -2.44 3.82 -14.75
CA ILE A 232 -3.26 4.98 -15.13
C ILE A 232 -2.60 6.28 -14.67
N GLU A 233 -2.00 6.26 -13.48
CA GLU A 233 -1.29 7.38 -12.91
C GLU A 233 0.00 7.71 -13.67
N VAL A 234 0.67 6.72 -14.26
CA VAL A 234 1.87 6.92 -15.09
C VAL A 234 1.47 7.59 -16.41
N ASP A 235 0.38 7.15 -17.02
CA ASP A 235 -0.17 7.79 -18.22
C ASP A 235 -0.54 9.26 -17.93
N LEU A 236 -1.19 9.55 -16.80
CA LEU A 236 -1.52 10.92 -16.39
C LEU A 236 -0.26 11.75 -16.06
N GLN A 237 0.76 11.12 -15.50
CA GLN A 237 2.06 11.77 -15.26
C GLN A 237 2.75 12.17 -16.57
N ALA A 238 2.62 11.37 -17.62
CA ALA A 238 3.16 11.69 -18.95
C ALA A 238 2.54 12.96 -19.57
N TYR A 239 1.30 13.30 -19.21
CA TYR A 239 0.66 14.58 -19.56
C TYR A 239 1.14 15.78 -18.72
N GLY A 240 2.11 15.58 -17.83
CA GLY A 240 2.78 16.66 -17.09
C GLY A 240 2.14 17.02 -15.75
N TYR A 241 1.25 16.17 -15.22
CA TYR A 241 0.66 16.38 -13.90
C TYR A 241 1.37 15.54 -12.83
N PRO A 242 1.84 16.15 -11.72
CA PRO A 242 2.35 15.38 -10.59
C PRO A 242 1.26 14.54 -9.93
N ILE A 243 1.65 13.33 -9.51
CA ILE A 243 0.76 12.38 -8.84
C ILE A 243 1.18 12.22 -7.38
N LEU A 244 0.20 12.29 -6.48
CA LEU A 244 0.34 11.96 -5.08
C LEU A 244 -0.45 10.70 -4.76
N TRP A 245 0.11 9.79 -3.97
CA TRP A 245 -0.59 8.63 -3.44
C TRP A 245 -0.98 8.89 -1.98
N MET A 246 -2.25 8.64 -1.64
CA MET A 246 -2.78 8.96 -0.31
C MET A 246 -2.00 8.30 0.85
N GLN A 247 -1.43 7.11 0.63
CA GLN A 247 -0.65 6.37 1.63
C GLN A 247 0.59 7.15 2.09
N TYR A 248 1.15 7.96 1.20
CA TYR A 248 2.37 8.71 1.40
C TYR A 248 2.12 10.22 1.35
N PHE A 249 0.87 10.65 1.57
CA PHE A 249 0.55 12.06 1.71
C PHE A 249 1.26 12.65 2.94
N PRO A 250 1.82 13.88 2.88
CA PRO A 250 2.51 14.49 4.01
C PRO A 250 1.57 14.74 5.19
N ILE A 251 2.02 14.37 6.38
CA ILE A 251 1.24 14.44 7.63
C ILE A 251 1.89 15.38 8.65
N ASP A 252 2.71 16.33 8.19
CA ASP A 252 3.41 17.26 9.05
C ASP A 252 2.43 18.12 9.86
N ALA A 253 2.81 18.42 11.10
CA ALA A 253 1.93 19.09 12.05
C ALA A 253 1.45 20.47 11.56
N ASP A 254 2.29 21.23 10.87
CA ASP A 254 1.96 22.55 10.33
C ASP A 254 0.91 22.47 9.22
N LEU A 255 1.06 21.54 8.28
CA LEU A 255 0.12 21.32 7.19
C LEU A 255 -1.22 20.79 7.72
N MET A 256 -1.18 19.87 8.68
CA MET A 256 -2.38 19.31 9.29
C MET A 256 -3.14 20.33 10.14
N ASP A 257 -2.44 21.16 10.92
CA ASP A 257 -3.08 22.25 11.68
C ASP A 257 -3.64 23.33 10.75
N TRP A 258 -2.93 23.68 9.67
CA TRP A 258 -3.45 24.62 8.68
C TRP A 258 -4.71 24.09 7.98
N ALA A 259 -4.71 22.83 7.55
CA ALA A 259 -5.83 22.26 6.79
C ALA A 259 -7.05 21.90 7.65
N PHE A 260 -6.87 21.51 8.92
CA PHE A 260 -7.92 20.97 9.78
C PHE A 260 -8.13 21.74 11.09
N GLY A 261 -7.26 22.67 11.44
CA GLY A 261 -7.24 23.33 12.75
C GLY A 261 -8.53 24.09 13.08
N GLU A 262 -9.20 24.70 12.10
CA GLU A 262 -10.50 25.34 12.30
C GLU A 262 -11.58 24.35 12.70
N ASP A 263 -11.67 23.21 12.01
CA ASP A 263 -12.62 22.13 12.33
C ASP A 263 -12.34 21.51 13.70
N ILE A 264 -11.06 21.42 14.09
CA ILE A 264 -10.65 20.94 15.42
C ILE A 264 -11.08 21.95 16.50
N ARG A 265 -10.82 23.25 16.29
CA ARG A 265 -11.22 24.31 17.24
C ARG A 265 -12.74 24.45 17.35
N ALA A 266 -13.47 24.24 16.25
CA ALA A 266 -14.94 24.21 16.23
C ALA A 266 -15.52 22.94 16.87
N GLY A 267 -14.70 21.93 17.16
CA GLY A 267 -15.14 20.66 17.76
C GLY A 267 -15.85 19.72 16.79
N HIS A 268 -15.79 19.96 15.48
CA HIS A 268 -16.34 19.06 14.46
C HIS A 268 -15.58 17.73 14.39
N ILE A 269 -14.25 17.79 14.59
CA ILE A 269 -13.36 16.63 14.59
C ILE A 269 -12.37 16.72 15.75
N LYS A 270 -11.88 15.58 16.27
CA LYS A 270 -10.94 15.59 17.41
C LYS A 270 -9.47 15.80 17.01
N SER A 271 -9.14 15.54 15.74
CA SER A 271 -7.80 15.65 15.18
C SER A 271 -7.86 15.64 13.65
N ALA A 272 -6.79 16.06 12.98
CA ALA A 272 -6.68 15.99 11.51
C ALA A 272 -6.79 14.56 10.93
N PHE A 273 -6.58 13.55 11.77
CA PHE A 273 -6.68 12.13 11.44
C PHE A 273 -8.03 11.50 11.83
N ASP A 274 -8.95 12.29 12.39
CA ASP A 274 -10.29 11.81 12.74
C ASP A 274 -11.18 11.82 11.49
N ILE A 275 -11.82 10.68 11.23
CA ILE A 275 -12.73 10.48 10.09
C ILE A 275 -14.14 10.09 10.54
N ARG A 276 -14.46 10.10 11.84
CA ARG A 276 -15.75 9.62 12.36
C ARG A 276 -16.94 10.47 11.93
N ASP A 277 -16.69 11.73 11.59
CA ASP A 277 -17.65 12.67 11.03
C ASP A 277 -18.22 12.20 9.68
N VAL A 278 -17.41 11.52 8.87
CA VAL A 278 -17.82 11.00 7.55
C VAL A 278 -17.90 9.47 7.49
N TRP A 279 -17.28 8.79 8.45
CA TRP A 279 -17.18 7.33 8.49
C TRP A 279 -17.14 6.77 9.92
N PRO A 280 -18.31 6.54 10.54
CA PRO A 280 -18.40 6.03 11.91
C PRO A 280 -17.77 4.64 12.08
N SER A 281 -17.90 3.77 11.08
CA SER A 281 -17.41 2.38 11.09
C SER A 281 -15.94 2.25 10.70
N SER A 282 -15.08 3.00 11.38
CA SER A 282 -13.65 3.17 11.05
C SER A 282 -12.75 2.01 11.52
N TYR A 283 -13.09 0.77 11.15
CA TYR A 283 -12.37 -0.43 11.59
C TYR A 283 -11.25 -0.91 10.65
N SER A 284 -11.31 -0.56 9.36
CA SER A 284 -10.39 -1.12 8.35
C SER A 284 -9.37 -0.10 7.87
N SER A 285 -8.07 -0.43 7.96
CA SER A 285 -6.97 0.51 7.69
C SER A 285 -7.05 1.14 6.30
N ASN A 286 -7.09 0.33 5.24
CA ASN A 286 -7.07 0.88 3.88
C ASN A 286 -8.35 1.68 3.57
N THR A 287 -9.50 1.26 4.12
CA THR A 287 -10.76 2.01 4.00
C THR A 287 -10.65 3.34 4.74
N ASN A 288 -10.15 3.35 5.97
CA ASN A 288 -9.95 4.57 6.75
C ASN A 288 -9.03 5.56 6.02
N GLU A 289 -7.94 5.08 5.43
CA GLU A 289 -7.02 5.89 4.62
C GLU A 289 -7.69 6.44 3.35
N ILE A 290 -8.60 5.69 2.71
CA ILE A 290 -9.38 6.17 1.54
C ILE A 290 -10.25 7.37 1.94
N LEU A 291 -10.96 7.26 3.06
CA LEU A 291 -11.83 8.33 3.56
C LEU A 291 -11.01 9.54 4.00
N TRP A 292 -9.90 9.31 4.71
CA TRP A 292 -8.98 10.39 5.11
C TRP A 292 -8.37 11.09 3.89
N GLY A 293 -7.94 10.33 2.88
CA GLY A 293 -7.46 10.85 1.61
C GLY A 293 -8.48 11.79 0.97
N ALA A 294 -9.75 11.41 0.92
CA ALA A 294 -10.80 12.27 0.38
C ALA A 294 -10.91 13.61 1.13
N LYS A 295 -10.86 13.57 2.47
CA LYS A 295 -10.91 14.77 3.32
C LYS A 295 -9.74 15.72 3.07
N VAL A 296 -8.54 15.17 2.87
CA VAL A 296 -7.33 15.95 2.57
C VAL A 296 -7.39 16.51 1.16
N ALA A 297 -7.74 15.71 0.15
CA ALA A 297 -7.91 16.18 -1.24
C ALA A 297 -8.86 17.38 -1.32
N ALA A 298 -9.97 17.34 -0.58
CA ALA A 298 -10.93 18.42 -0.55
C ALA A 298 -10.35 19.75 0.00
N ARG A 299 -9.35 19.68 0.87
CA ARG A 299 -8.78 20.85 1.58
C ARG A 299 -7.54 21.44 0.90
N ILE A 300 -6.70 20.62 0.28
CA ILE A 300 -5.45 21.09 -0.32
C ILE A 300 -5.72 21.74 -1.69
N PRO A 301 -5.46 23.04 -1.88
CA PRO A 301 -5.89 23.76 -3.08
C PRO A 301 -5.35 23.23 -4.40
N TRP A 302 -4.10 22.76 -4.41
CA TRP A 302 -3.43 22.27 -5.61
C TRP A 302 -3.80 20.85 -6.00
N ILE A 303 -4.49 20.10 -5.14
CA ILE A 303 -5.11 18.84 -5.55
C ILE A 303 -6.38 19.21 -6.31
N ALA A 304 -6.29 19.27 -7.64
CA ALA A 304 -7.39 19.67 -8.51
C ALA A 304 -8.21 18.48 -9.03
N CYS A 305 -7.67 17.26 -8.91
CA CYS A 305 -8.33 16.04 -9.36
C CYS A 305 -7.96 14.86 -8.47
N VAL A 306 -8.95 14.01 -8.21
CA VAL A 306 -8.83 12.75 -7.49
C VAL A 306 -9.15 11.60 -8.43
N ILE A 307 -8.26 10.62 -8.48
CA ILE A 307 -8.45 9.35 -9.16
C ILE A 307 -8.74 8.27 -8.12
N ARG A 308 -9.96 7.73 -8.13
CA ARG A 308 -10.35 6.59 -7.28
C ARG A 308 -10.18 5.31 -8.09
N MET A 309 -9.48 4.31 -7.54
CA MET A 309 -9.34 2.98 -8.17
C MET A 309 -9.92 1.88 -7.28
N SER A 310 -10.85 1.08 -7.81
CA SER A 310 -11.44 -0.06 -7.14
C SER A 310 -11.30 -1.32 -7.98
N SER A 311 -10.81 -2.38 -7.36
CA SER A 311 -10.77 -3.73 -7.93
C SER A 311 -12.15 -4.36 -8.04
N TYR A 312 -12.24 -5.32 -8.95
CA TYR A 312 -13.39 -6.20 -9.14
C TYR A 312 -13.78 -6.90 -7.85
N GLU A 313 -15.08 -6.87 -7.52
CA GLU A 313 -15.69 -7.50 -6.34
C GLU A 313 -15.06 -7.10 -4.99
N CYS A 314 -14.50 -5.89 -4.91
CA CYS A 314 -13.97 -5.35 -3.66
C CYS A 314 -15.12 -4.84 -2.75
N GLY A 315 -15.71 -5.75 -1.97
CA GLY A 315 -16.86 -5.42 -1.10
C GLY A 315 -16.60 -4.33 -0.05
N MET A 316 -15.34 -4.14 0.37
CA MET A 316 -14.96 -3.08 1.31
C MET A 316 -14.90 -1.68 0.66
N ASP A 317 -14.78 -1.61 -0.67
CA ASP A 317 -14.71 -0.34 -1.40
C ASP A 317 -16.09 0.18 -1.77
N GLN A 318 -17.04 -0.72 -2.04
CA GLN A 318 -18.41 -0.36 -2.42
C GLN A 318 -19.08 0.67 -1.48
N PRO A 319 -19.08 0.51 -0.14
CA PRO A 319 -19.75 1.47 0.73
C PRO A 319 -18.96 2.78 0.89
N THR A 320 -17.68 2.82 0.48
CA THR A 320 -16.83 4.03 0.57
C THR A 320 -17.00 4.95 -0.63
N TYR A 321 -17.57 4.46 -1.73
CA TYR A 321 -17.66 5.21 -2.99
C TYR A 321 -18.41 6.53 -2.82
N THR A 322 -19.66 6.48 -2.33
CA THR A 322 -20.51 7.66 -2.20
C THR A 322 -19.93 8.71 -1.24
N PRO A 323 -19.47 8.35 -0.02
CA PRO A 323 -18.81 9.32 0.85
C PRO A 323 -17.59 9.99 0.20
N VAL A 324 -16.71 9.21 -0.43
CA VAL A 324 -15.52 9.77 -1.10
C VAL A 324 -15.92 10.73 -2.23
N GLN A 325 -16.83 10.31 -3.10
CA GLN A 325 -17.33 11.14 -4.20
C GLN A 325 -17.90 12.46 -3.67
N GLN A 326 -18.78 12.39 -2.68
CA GLN A 326 -19.44 13.57 -2.10
C GLN A 326 -18.44 14.54 -1.45
N ILE A 327 -17.44 14.03 -0.73
CA ILE A 327 -16.40 14.86 -0.11
C ILE A 327 -15.60 15.61 -1.18
N VAL A 328 -15.16 14.89 -2.22
CA VAL A 328 -14.32 15.46 -3.28
C VAL A 328 -15.10 16.45 -4.13
N GLU A 329 -16.27 16.07 -4.65
CA GLU A 329 -17.06 16.93 -5.55
C GLU A 329 -17.59 18.19 -4.86
N ARG A 330 -17.96 18.11 -3.57
CA ARG A 330 -18.39 19.31 -2.81
C ARG A 330 -17.29 20.36 -2.66
N SER A 331 -16.02 19.94 -2.69
CA SER A 331 -14.90 20.89 -2.69
C SER A 331 -14.67 21.58 -4.05
N GLY A 332 -15.38 21.15 -5.10
CA GLY A 332 -15.14 21.57 -6.47
C GLY A 332 -13.94 20.88 -7.13
N THR A 333 -13.31 19.91 -6.45
CA THR A 333 -12.22 19.08 -7.00
C THR A 333 -12.81 18.07 -7.98
N LEU A 334 -12.14 17.83 -9.11
CA LEU A 334 -12.57 16.82 -10.08
C LEU A 334 -12.47 15.42 -9.45
N PHE A 335 -13.47 14.57 -9.70
CA PHE A 335 -13.50 13.20 -9.23
C PHE A 335 -13.68 12.25 -10.40
N PHE A 336 -12.73 11.34 -10.59
CA PHE A 336 -12.84 10.27 -11.58
C PHE A 336 -12.63 8.92 -10.90
N SER A 337 -13.52 7.96 -11.18
CA SER A 337 -13.46 6.64 -10.57
C SER A 337 -13.30 5.52 -11.59
N PHE A 338 -12.29 4.70 -11.42
CA PHE A 338 -12.05 3.46 -12.14
C PHE A 338 -12.54 2.30 -11.27
N GLN A 339 -13.73 1.78 -11.59
CA GLN A 339 -14.35 0.66 -10.89
C GLN A 339 -14.12 -0.64 -11.67
N ASP A 340 -14.08 -1.75 -10.94
CA ASP A 340 -13.90 -3.10 -11.50
C ASP A 340 -12.72 -3.18 -12.48
N LEU A 341 -11.61 -2.58 -12.04
CA LEU A 341 -10.53 -2.20 -12.93
C LEU A 341 -9.77 -3.41 -13.52
N ASP A 342 -9.64 -4.49 -12.78
CA ASP A 342 -8.54 -5.45 -12.88
C ASP A 342 -8.93 -6.84 -13.40
N SER A 343 -10.21 -7.22 -13.32
CA SER A 343 -10.67 -8.50 -13.91
C SER A 343 -10.47 -8.58 -15.42
N THR A 344 -10.32 -7.45 -16.09
CA THR A 344 -9.96 -7.34 -17.50
C THR A 344 -8.92 -6.22 -17.65
N LYS A 345 -8.19 -6.18 -18.77
CA LYS A 345 -7.27 -5.08 -19.10
C LYS A 345 -7.80 -4.22 -20.25
N PRO A 346 -8.80 -3.35 -20.03
CA PRO A 346 -9.44 -2.58 -21.10
C PRO A 346 -8.62 -1.35 -21.51
N SER A 347 -7.42 -1.58 -22.08
CA SER A 347 -6.44 -0.52 -22.41
C SER A 347 -7.01 0.63 -23.25
N GLY A 348 -7.84 0.32 -24.26
CA GLY A 348 -8.48 1.34 -25.10
C GLY A 348 -9.43 2.26 -24.33
N SER A 349 -10.23 1.70 -23.41
CA SER A 349 -11.15 2.49 -22.58
C SER A 349 -10.38 3.35 -21.58
N VAL A 350 -9.33 2.80 -20.96
CA VAL A 350 -8.46 3.53 -20.04
C VAL A 350 -7.83 4.74 -20.73
N LYS A 351 -7.29 4.56 -21.94
CA LYS A 351 -6.67 5.65 -22.72
C LYS A 351 -7.63 6.81 -23.00
N ILE A 352 -8.85 6.53 -23.48
CA ILE A 352 -9.87 7.57 -23.75
C ILE A 352 -10.22 8.32 -22.45
N ARG A 353 -10.30 7.61 -21.33
CA ARG A 353 -10.57 8.22 -20.02
C ARG A 353 -9.42 9.10 -19.54
N VAL A 354 -8.17 8.69 -19.73
CA VAL A 354 -6.99 9.51 -19.43
C VAL A 354 -7.01 10.81 -20.26
N GLU A 355 -7.24 10.72 -21.57
CA GLU A 355 -7.37 11.89 -22.45
C GLU A 355 -8.50 12.82 -21.99
N THR A 356 -9.63 12.25 -21.57
CA THR A 356 -10.74 13.01 -21.00
C THR A 356 -10.34 13.72 -19.70
N ILE A 357 -9.67 13.02 -18.78
CA ILE A 357 -9.21 13.61 -17.51
C ILE A 357 -8.27 14.79 -17.78
N THR A 358 -7.31 14.61 -18.69
CA THR A 358 -6.37 15.66 -19.11
C THR A 358 -7.11 16.88 -19.66
N HIS A 359 -8.09 16.69 -20.55
CA HIS A 359 -8.89 17.79 -21.10
C HIS A 359 -9.63 18.59 -20.02
N TYR A 360 -10.23 17.90 -19.04
CA TYR A 360 -10.92 18.57 -17.93
C TYR A 360 -9.93 19.31 -17.01
N LEU A 361 -8.75 18.74 -16.76
CA LEU A 361 -7.71 19.41 -15.99
C LEU A 361 -7.23 20.69 -16.68
N GLU A 362 -6.94 20.65 -17.97
CA GLU A 362 -6.54 21.83 -18.76
C GLU A 362 -7.58 22.96 -18.67
N LYS A 363 -8.87 22.60 -18.72
CA LYS A 363 -9.97 23.56 -18.72
C LYS A 363 -10.32 24.11 -17.34
N TYR A 364 -10.29 23.29 -16.29
CA TYR A 364 -10.89 23.63 -14.99
C TYR A 364 -9.87 23.76 -13.85
N ALA A 365 -8.66 23.23 -13.96
CA ALA A 365 -7.71 23.18 -12.84
C ALA A 365 -7.40 24.55 -12.23
N ALA A 366 -7.12 25.57 -13.05
CA ALA A 366 -6.81 26.93 -12.56
C ALA A 366 -7.98 27.55 -11.78
N ALA A 367 -9.22 27.34 -12.25
CA ALA A 367 -10.42 27.83 -11.59
C ALA A 367 -10.69 27.08 -10.26
N ILE A 368 -10.43 25.76 -10.23
CA ILE A 368 -10.52 24.94 -9.01
C ILE A 368 -9.51 25.41 -7.98
N ILE A 369 -8.25 25.55 -8.37
CA ILE A 369 -7.17 26.05 -7.50
C ILE A 369 -7.53 27.42 -6.94
N SER A 370 -7.98 28.35 -7.79
CA SER A 370 -8.37 29.70 -7.36
C SER A 370 -9.51 29.70 -6.35
N ARG A 371 -10.56 28.89 -6.59
CA ARG A 371 -11.68 28.76 -5.67
C ARG A 371 -11.27 28.17 -4.33
N LYS A 372 -10.45 27.10 -4.34
CA LYS A 372 -9.97 26.46 -3.11
C LYS A 372 -9.02 27.38 -2.34
N LYS A 373 -8.15 28.14 -3.02
CA LYS A 373 -7.31 29.18 -2.39
C LYS A 373 -8.16 30.25 -1.70
N ALA A 374 -9.25 30.68 -2.32
CA ALA A 374 -10.14 31.69 -1.74
C ALA A 374 -10.92 31.18 -0.51
N ALA A 375 -11.21 29.88 -0.45
CA ALA A 375 -11.87 29.24 0.68
C ALA A 375 -10.91 28.74 1.76
N ALA A 376 -9.60 28.68 1.49
CA ALA A 376 -8.62 28.12 2.40
C ALA A 376 -8.20 29.13 3.50
N PRO A 377 -7.83 28.65 4.69
CA PRO A 377 -7.32 29.52 5.76
C PRO A 377 -6.05 30.28 5.32
N PRO A 378 -5.81 31.49 5.87
CA PRO A 378 -4.57 32.23 5.60
C PRO A 378 -3.34 31.47 6.13
N GLY A 379 -2.15 31.81 5.64
CA GLY A 379 -0.89 31.26 6.16
C GLY A 379 -0.59 29.82 5.74
N CYS A 380 -0.90 29.44 4.49
CA CYS A 380 -0.62 28.10 3.98
C CYS A 380 0.89 27.74 4.04
N PRO A 381 1.29 26.68 4.75
CA PRO A 381 2.71 26.32 4.92
C PRO A 381 3.37 25.78 3.64
N LEU A 382 2.58 25.45 2.63
CA LEU A 382 3.09 25.02 1.31
C LEU A 382 3.59 26.20 0.47
N ARG A 383 3.28 27.43 0.85
CA ARG A 383 3.85 28.64 0.27
C ARG A 383 4.88 29.19 1.24
N PRO A 384 6.18 29.18 0.89
CA PRO A 384 7.14 30.00 1.62
C PRO A 384 6.62 31.45 1.63
N ALA A 385 6.72 32.12 2.78
CA ALA A 385 6.53 33.57 2.83
C ALA A 385 7.51 34.21 1.83
N ALA A 386 6.98 35.01 0.91
CA ALA A 386 7.77 35.72 -0.11
C ALA A 386 8.70 36.75 0.53
#